data_AF-A0A7C6HV43-F1
#
_entry.id   AF-A0A7C6HV43-F1
#
_cell.length_a   1.000
_cell.length_b   1.000
_cell.length_c   1.000
_cell.angle_alpha   90.00
_cell.angle_beta   90.00
_cell.angle_gamma   90.00
#
_symmetry.space_group_name_H-M   'P 1'
#
loop_
_entity.id
_entity.type
_entity.pdbx_description
1 polymer ?
#
loop_
_entity_poly.entity_id
_entity_poly.type
_entity_poly.pdbx_seq_one_letter_code
_entity_poly.pdbx_strand_id
1 'polypeptide(L)' 'MVTVAGVRFKKAGKIYYFDPAGLPVECGTNVIVETARGMEFGTVISGIK' A
#
# COMPACT_ATOMS: atom_id res chain seq x y z
N MET A 1 -17.99 -2.47 5.60
CA MET A 1 -16.97 -3.33 4.97
C MET A 1 -15.68 -2.52 4.97
N VAL A 2 -14.59 -3.05 5.53
CA VAL A 2 -13.32 -2.31 5.64
C VAL A 2 -12.49 -2.62 4.41
N THR A 3 -12.10 -1.58 3.69
CA THR A 3 -11.29 -1.70 2.49
C THR A 3 -9.81 -1.61 2.79
N VAL A 4 -8.98 -2.44 2.17
CA VAL A 4 -7.51 -2.38 2.33
C VAL A 4 -6.76 -2.45 1.01
N ALA A 5 -5.63 -1.75 0.93
CA ALA A 5 -4.68 -1.84 -0.17
C ALA A 5 -3.38 -2.53 0.32
N GLY A 6 -2.89 -3.50 -0.46
CA GLY A 6 -1.64 -4.20 -0.15
C GLY A 6 -0.44 -3.51 -0.78
N VAL A 7 0.52 -3.04 0.03
CA VAL A 7 1.72 -2.31 -0.40
C VAL A 7 2.98 -3.11 -0.07
N ARG A 8 3.96 -3.07 -0.98
CA ARG A 8 5.29 -3.67 -0.77
C ARG A 8 6.38 -2.65 -1.08
N PHE A 9 7.36 -2.59 -0.18
CA PHE A 9 8.45 -1.60 -0.22
C PHE A 9 9.72 -2.10 -0.95
N LYS A 10 9.88 -3.42 -1.14
CA LYS A 10 11.04 -4.04 -1.80
C LYS A 10 10.62 -5.19 -2.71
N LYS A 11 11.34 -5.45 -3.80
CA LYS A 11 10.99 -6.47 -4.83
C LYS A 11 10.73 -7.89 -4.27
N ALA A 12 11.33 -8.27 -3.15
CA ALA A 12 11.10 -9.54 -2.45
C ALA A 12 10.66 -9.36 -0.98
N GLY A 13 10.05 -8.20 -0.66
CA GLY A 13 9.61 -7.87 0.70
C GLY A 13 8.22 -8.40 1.06
N LYS A 14 7.89 -8.33 2.36
CA LYS A 14 6.53 -8.58 2.87
C LYS A 14 5.55 -7.55 2.30
N ILE A 15 4.29 -7.99 2.15
CA ILE A 15 3.17 -7.12 1.82
C ILE A 15 2.54 -6.65 3.14
N TYR A 16 2.32 -5.35 3.25
CA TYR A 16 1.64 -4.70 4.36
C TYR A 16 0.33 -4.11 3.87
N TYR A 17 -0.69 -4.07 4.72
CA TYR A 17 -2.02 -3.59 4.33
C TYR A 17 -2.29 -2.24 4.98
N PHE A 18 -2.81 -1.32 4.18
CA PHE A 18 -3.09 0.06 4.57
C PHE A 18 -4.52 0.43 4.20
N ASP A 19 -5.09 1.38 4.95
CA ASP A 19 -6.34 2.03 4.57
C ASP A 19 -6.10 2.86 3.30
N PRO A 20 -6.85 2.63 2.20
CA PRO A 20 -6.71 3.42 0.98
C PRO A 20 -7.17 4.88 1.14
N ALA A 21 -7.82 5.25 2.26
CA ALA A 21 -8.30 6.61 2.54
C ALA A 21 -9.19 7.19 1.43
N GLY A 22 -9.94 6.32 0.74
CA GLY A 22 -10.77 6.69 -0.41
C GLY A 22 -10.01 6.99 -1.71
N LEU A 23 -8.68 6.80 -1.73
CA LEU A 23 -7.87 6.99 -2.94
C LEU A 23 -8.10 5.83 -3.93
N PRO A 24 -8.24 6.11 -5.25
CA PRO A 24 -8.42 5.08 -6.26
C PRO A 24 -7.09 4.44 -6.63
N VAL A 25 -6.50 3.67 -5.71
CA VAL A 25 -5.21 2.98 -5.92
C VAL A 25 -5.39 1.60 -6.57
N GLU A 26 -4.57 1.31 -7.56
CA GLU A 26 -4.58 0.06 -8.32
C GLU A 26 -3.27 -0.70 -8.19
N CYS A 27 -3.24 -1.97 -8.60
CA CYS A 27 -1.98 -2.72 -8.67
C CYS A 27 -0.98 -2.01 -9.59
N GLY A 28 0.25 -1.82 -9.09
CA GLY A 28 1.31 -1.10 -9.79
C GLY A 28 1.39 0.39 -9.46
N THR A 29 0.38 0.97 -8.78
CA THR A 29 0.45 2.36 -8.32
C THR A 29 1.59 2.53 -7.31
N ASN A 30 2.45 3.52 -7.55
CA ASN A 30 3.47 3.92 -6.57
C ASN A 30 2.85 4.84 -5.53
N VAL A 31 3.19 4.61 -4.26
CA VAL A 31 2.59 5.29 -3.12
C VAL A 31 3.66 5.67 -2.09
N ILE A 32 3.40 6.77 -1.38
CA ILE A 32 4.07 7.08 -0.12
C ILE A 32 3.05 6.76 0.99
N VAL A 33 3.43 5.95 1.96
CA VAL A 33 2.57 5.60 3.09
C VAL A 33 3.27 5.92 4.41
N GLU A 34 2.50 6.28 5.42
CA GLU A 34 3.01 6.49 6.78
C GLU A 34 3.10 5.15 7.52
N THR A 35 4.30 4.81 7.99
CA THR A 35 4.56 3.61 8.81
C THR A 35 4.99 4.03 10.21
N ALA A 36 5.11 3.07 11.12
CA ALA A 36 5.66 3.31 12.46
C ALA A 36 7.10 3.86 12.47
N ARG A 37 7.80 3.84 11.33
CA ARG A 37 9.16 4.37 11.16
C ARG A 37 9.20 5.68 10.35
N GLY A 38 8.03 6.24 10.03
CA GLY A 38 7.89 7.43 9.20
C GLY A 38 7.34 7.11 7.80
N MET A 39 7.50 8.05 6.87
CA MET A 39 7.02 7.89 5.51
C MET A 39 7.90 6.92 4.72
N GLU A 40 7.29 5.97 4.01
CA GLU A 40 7.99 5.01 3.16
C GLU A 40 7.39 4.96 1.75
N PHE A 41 8.26 4.81 0.74
CA PHE A 41 7.88 4.61 -0.65
C PHE A 41 7.65 3.13 -0.95
N GLY A 42 6.51 2.81 -1.55
CA GLY A 42 6.19 1.46 -1.97
C GLY A 42 5.36 1.41 -3.24
N THR A 43 5.02 0.19 -3.63
CA THR A 43 4.13 -0.09 -4.77
C THR A 43 2.94 -0.89 -4.28
N VAL A 44 1.76 -0.59 -4.80
CA VAL A 44 0.55 -1.37 -4.54
C VAL A 44 0.62 -2.68 -5.33
N ILE A 45 0.46 -3.81 -4.64
CA ILE A 45 0.58 -5.16 -5.20
C ILE A 45 -0.77 -5.90 -5.18
N SER A 46 -1.70 -5.42 -4.36
CA SER A 46 -3.11 -5.80 -4.37
C SER A 46 -3.91 -4.51 -4.28
N GLY A 47 -4.73 -4.24 -5.30
CA GLY A 47 -5.72 -3.18 -5.27
C GLY A 47 -6.72 -3.37 -4.13
N ILE A 48 -7.64 -2.39 -4.00
CA ILE A 48 -8.60 -2.33 -2.90
C ILE A 48 -9.49 -3.58 -2.88
N LYS A 49 -9.54 -4.26 -1.73
CA LYS A 49 -10.44 -5.38 -1.42
C LYS A 49 -11.33 -5.05 -0.23
#